data_AF-A0A3D0JXV9-F1
#
_entry.id   AF-A0A3D0JXV9-F1
#
_cell.length_a   1.000
_cell.length_b   1.000
_cell.length_c   1.000
_cell.angle_alpha   90.00
_cell.angle_beta   90.00
_cell.angle_gamma   90.00
#
_symmetry.space_group_name_H-M   'P 1'
#
loop_
_entity.id
_entity.type
_entity.pdbx_description
1 polymer ?
#
loop_
_entity_poly.entity_id
_entity_poly.type
_entity_poly.pdbx_seq_one_letter_code
_entity_poly.pdbx_strand_id
1 'polypeptide(L)'
;SNSGHIQSILNPPGNPKARYMTNSEMPLDPKAWQESSTKHADSWWLHWQNWLGERSGETKKAPTTLGNKKFRPGEAAPGTYVHER
;
A
#
# COMPACT_ATOMS: atom_id res chain seq x y z
N SER A 1 9.83 3.32 7.26
CA SER A 1 9.62 2.00 7.88
C SER A 1 10.93 1.52 8.46
N ASN A 2 10.98 1.14 9.75
CA ASN A 2 12.23 1.00 10.51
C ASN A 2 12.50 -0.45 10.95
N SER A 3 12.29 -1.39 10.04
CA SER A 3 12.31 -2.83 10.32
C SER A 3 12.90 -3.57 9.10
N GLY A 4 13.16 -4.88 9.21
CA GLY A 4 13.69 -5.65 8.07
C GLY A 4 12.76 -5.61 6.85
N HIS A 5 13.26 -5.94 5.66
CA HIS A 5 12.55 -5.77 4.38
C HIS A 5 11.05 -6.13 4.44
N ILE A 6 10.71 -7.33 4.92
CA ILE A 6 9.32 -7.81 5.05
C ILE A 6 8.52 -6.99 6.06
N GLN A 7 9.06 -6.82 7.28
CA GLN A 7 8.40 -6.08 8.36
C GLN A 7 8.19 -4.61 8.00
N SER A 8 9.02 -4.09 7.09
CA SER A 8 8.94 -2.72 6.65
C SER A 8 7.79 -2.48 5.67
N ILE A 9 7.45 -3.51 4.87
CA ILE A 9 6.40 -3.51 3.84
C ILE A 9 5.06 -3.92 4.45
N LEU A 10 5.06 -5.05 5.18
CA LEU A 10 3.89 -5.59 5.87
C LEU A 10 3.73 -4.91 7.23
N ASN A 11 3.20 -3.70 7.20
CA ASN A 11 3.03 -2.89 8.39
C ASN A 11 1.61 -2.31 8.44
N PRO A 12 0.62 -3.07 8.92
CA PRO A 12 -0.77 -2.61 8.96
C PRO A 12 -0.95 -1.41 9.91
N PRO A 13 -1.97 -0.54 9.67
CA PRO A 13 -2.32 0.55 10.56
C PRO A 13 -2.57 0.08 12.00
N GLY A 14 -2.23 0.94 12.97
CA GLY A 14 -2.41 0.66 14.40
C GLY A 14 -1.21 -0.04 15.06
N ASN A 15 -0.12 -0.29 14.32
CA ASN A 15 1.13 -0.75 14.91
C ASN A 15 1.88 0.44 15.55
N PRO A 16 2.03 0.51 16.89
CA PRO A 16 2.66 1.65 17.56
C PRO A 16 4.17 1.79 17.27
N LYS A 17 4.81 0.75 16.72
CA LYS A 17 6.23 0.77 16.31
C LYS A 17 6.42 1.21 14.85
N ALA A 18 5.33 1.37 14.10
CA ALA A 18 5.37 1.82 12.73
C ALA A 18 5.79 3.29 12.63
N ARG A 19 6.64 3.58 11.64
CA ARG A 19 7.03 4.94 11.26
C ARG A 19 7.46 4.99 9.82
N TYR A 20 7.21 6.11 9.16
CA TYR A 20 7.68 6.37 7.80
C TYR A 20 8.16 7.81 7.66
N MET A 21 8.76 8.13 6.52
CA MET A 21 9.30 9.44 6.20
C MET A 21 8.72 9.91 4.87
N THR A 22 8.41 11.19 4.76
CA THR A 22 7.98 11.82 3.51
C THR A 22 8.80 13.07 3.26
N ASN A 23 9.01 13.40 1.99
CA ASN A 23 9.60 14.66 1.58
C ASN A 23 9.00 15.07 0.23
N SER A 24 8.65 16.34 0.06
CA SER A 24 8.20 16.88 -1.24
C SER A 24 9.36 17.09 -2.20
N GLU A 25 10.55 17.33 -1.66
CA GLU A 25 11.77 17.54 -2.43
C GLU A 25 12.45 16.21 -2.77
N MET A 26 13.10 16.17 -3.93
CA MET A 26 13.83 15.00 -4.42
C MET A 26 15.29 15.36 -4.75
N PRO A 27 16.14 15.66 -3.74
CA PRO A 27 17.56 15.86 -3.96
C PRO A 27 18.22 14.57 -4.48
N LEU A 28 19.33 14.73 -5.19
CA LEU A 28 20.09 13.59 -5.75
C LEU A 28 20.73 12.71 -4.67
N ASP A 29 21.12 13.30 -3.54
CA ASP A 29 21.69 12.57 -2.42
C ASP A 29 20.57 12.00 -1.52
N PRO A 30 20.47 10.67 -1.36
CA PRO A 30 19.48 10.05 -0.48
C PRO A 30 19.66 10.44 0.98
N LYS A 31 20.89 10.77 1.43
CA LYS A 31 21.12 11.23 2.80
C LYS A 31 20.51 12.62 3.01
N ALA A 32 20.72 13.52 2.06
CA ALA A 32 20.07 14.83 2.04
C ALA A 32 18.53 14.71 2.02
N TRP A 33 17.96 13.77 1.25
CA TRP A 33 16.51 13.49 1.27
C TRP A 33 16.03 13.07 2.66
N GLN A 34 16.77 12.18 3.32
CA GLN A 34 16.42 11.67 4.64
C GLN A 34 16.51 12.76 5.73
N GLU A 35 17.56 13.57 5.71
CA GLU A 35 17.80 14.64 6.70
C GLU A 35 16.72 15.72 6.63
N SER A 36 16.22 16.02 5.43
CA SER A 36 15.14 16.99 5.21
C SER A 36 13.72 16.39 5.25
N SER A 37 13.58 15.10 5.50
CA SER A 37 12.27 14.42 5.54
C SER A 37 11.50 14.63 6.84
N THR A 38 10.18 14.63 6.75
CA THR A 38 9.27 14.61 7.91
C THR A 38 9.03 13.18 8.35
N LYS A 39 9.22 12.90 9.65
CA LYS A 39 8.92 11.60 10.26
C LYS A 39 7.47 11.54 10.70
N HIS A 40 6.79 10.47 10.32
CA HIS A 40 5.41 10.18 10.69
C HIS A 40 5.34 8.88 11.51
N ALA A 41 4.46 8.87 12.51
CA ALA A 41 4.09 7.64 13.22
C ALA A 41 3.05 6.85 12.39
N ASP A 42 2.81 5.60 12.79
CA ASP A 42 1.87 4.67 12.16
C ASP A 42 2.34 4.18 10.76
N SER A 43 1.48 3.40 10.10
CA SER A 43 1.72 2.81 8.79
C SER A 43 1.72 3.84 7.66
N TRP A 44 2.66 3.66 6.73
CA TRP A 44 2.68 4.41 5.46
C TRP A 44 1.49 4.07 4.55
N TRP A 45 0.77 2.96 4.81
CA TRP A 45 -0.41 2.55 4.02
C TRP A 45 -1.49 3.63 4.01
N LEU A 46 -1.68 4.36 5.12
CA LEU A 46 -2.68 5.43 5.20
C LEU A 46 -2.32 6.63 4.31
N HIS A 47 -1.04 7.00 4.26
CA HIS A 47 -0.54 8.03 3.36
C HIS A 47 -0.74 7.63 1.89
N TRP A 48 -0.40 6.38 1.57
CA TRP A 48 -0.58 5.84 0.22
C TRP A 48 -2.06 5.72 -0.17
N GLN A 49 -2.93 5.32 0.75
CA GLN A 49 -4.39 5.28 0.53
C GLN A 49 -4.93 6.66 0.15
N ASN A 50 -4.50 7.72 0.85
CA ASN A 50 -4.90 9.10 0.51
C ASN A 50 -4.42 9.49 -0.89
N TRP A 51 -3.14 9.22 -1.21
CA TRP A 51 -2.58 9.48 -2.52
C TRP A 51 -3.32 8.74 -3.65
N LEU A 52 -3.73 7.50 -3.40
CA LEU A 52 -4.55 6.71 -4.33
C LEU A 52 -5.98 7.25 -4.45
N GLY A 53 -6.57 7.71 -3.35
CA GLY A 53 -7.94 8.24 -3.35
C GLY A 53 -8.12 9.39 -4.33
N GLU A 54 -7.15 10.31 -4.37
CA GLU A 54 -7.13 11.43 -5.33
C GLU A 54 -7.05 10.99 -6.80
N ARG A 55 -6.61 9.75 -7.05
CA ARG A 55 -6.27 9.22 -8.38
C ARG A 55 -7.15 8.06 -8.82
N SER A 56 -8.12 7.65 -8.00
CA SER A 56 -8.98 6.48 -8.27
C SER A 56 -10.35 6.82 -8.87
N GLY A 57 -10.58 8.10 -9.19
CA GLY A 57 -11.85 8.59 -9.74
C GLY A 57 -12.96 8.65 -8.70
N GLU A 58 -14.18 8.87 -9.16
CA GLU A 58 -15.35 9.01 -8.29
C GLU A 58 -15.80 7.67 -7.68
N THR A 59 -16.33 7.74 -6.47
CA THR A 59 -16.96 6.60 -5.80
C THR A 59 -18.20 6.16 -6.57
N LYS A 60 -18.32 4.84 -6.78
CA LYS A 60 -19.51 4.21 -7.36
C LYS A 60 -20.00 3.06 -6.48
N LYS A 61 -21.24 2.64 -6.70
CA LYS A 61 -21.78 1.46 -6.02
C LYS A 61 -20.90 0.24 -6.32
N ALA A 62 -20.57 -0.50 -5.27
CA ALA A 62 -19.82 -1.74 -5.40
C ALA A 62 -20.60 -2.74 -6.27
N PRO A 63 -19.94 -3.41 -7.24
CA PRO A 63 -20.55 -4.51 -7.98
C PRO A 63 -21.03 -5.61 -7.04
N THR A 64 -22.23 -6.14 -7.28
CA THR A 64 -22.83 -7.22 -6.48
C THR A 64 -22.38 -8.61 -6.91
N THR A 65 -21.68 -8.72 -8.04
CA THR A 65 -21.18 -9.97 -8.59
C THR A 65 -19.72 -9.82 -9.00
N LEU A 66 -18.96 -10.91 -8.87
CA LEU A 66 -17.57 -10.96 -9.29
C LEU A 66 -17.49 -11.22 -10.81
N GLY A 67 -16.48 -10.65 -11.46
CA GLY A 67 -16.25 -10.84 -12.90
C GLY A 67 -17.28 -10.12 -13.80
N ASN A 68 -17.42 -10.60 -15.04
CA ASN A 68 -18.40 -10.11 -16.02
C ASN A 68 -18.78 -11.22 -17.02
N LYS A 69 -19.61 -10.92 -18.03
CA LYS A 69 -20.08 -11.91 -19.04
C LYS A 69 -18.94 -12.60 -19.79
N LYS A 70 -17.86 -11.87 -20.09
CA LYS A 70 -16.68 -12.37 -20.82
C LYS A 70 -15.73 -13.12 -19.88
N PHE A 71 -15.62 -12.68 -18.63
CA PHE A 71 -14.74 -13.24 -17.61
C PHE A 71 -15.55 -13.56 -16.35
N ARG A 72 -16.18 -14.73 -16.34
CA ARG A 72 -16.92 -15.21 -15.16
C ARG A 72 -15.93 -15.56 -14.04
N PRO A 73 -16.37 -15.54 -12.76
CA PRO A 73 -15.55 -16.06 -11.67
C PRO A 73 -15.10 -17.49 -11.98
N GLY A 74 -13.80 -17.75 -11.80
CA GLY A 74 -13.24 -19.10 -11.87
C GLY A 74 -13.41 -19.81 -10.53
N GLU A 75 -12.30 -20.20 -9.93
CA GLU A 75 -12.25 -20.75 -8.58
C GLU A 75 -12.23 -19.66 -7.50
N ALA A 76 -12.57 -20.05 -6.27
CA ALA A 76 -12.48 -19.15 -5.12
C ALA A 76 -11.01 -18.81 -4.85
N ALA A 77 -10.74 -17.55 -4.48
CA ALA A 77 -9.42 -17.14 -4.00
C ALA A 77 -9.02 -17.98 -2.76
N PRO A 78 -7.73 -18.35 -2.61
CA PRO A 78 -6.56 -17.85 -3.33
C PRO A 78 -6.24 -18.58 -4.65
N GLY A 79 -7.09 -19.52 -5.07
CA GLY A 79 -6.87 -20.36 -6.25
C GLY A 79 -5.89 -21.49 -6.01
N THR A 80 -5.55 -22.21 -7.09
CA THR A 80 -4.75 -23.44 -7.05
C THR A 80 -3.26 -23.22 -7.21
N TYR A 81 -2.86 -22.23 -8.02
CA TYR A 81 -1.44 -22.00 -8.37
C TYR A 81 -0.57 -21.65 -7.15
N VAL A 82 -1.13 -21.00 -6.13
CA VAL A 82 -0.39 -20.70 -4.89
C VAL A 82 -0.03 -21.95 -4.07
N HIS A 83 -0.67 -23.09 -4.35
CA HIS A 83 -0.47 -24.37 -3.65
C HIS A 83 0.44 -25.34 -4.40
N GLU A 84 0.85 -25.00 -5.62
CA GLU A 84 1.83 -25.77 -6.38
C GLU A 84 3.20 -25.73 -5.67
N ARG A 85 3.97 -26.81 -5.81
CA ARG A 85 5.24 -27.04 -5.10
C ARG A 85 6.41 -27.01 -6.05
#